data_AF-A0A1B1APV6-F1
#
_entry.id   AF-A0A1B1APV6-F1
#
_cell.length_a   1.000
_cell.length_b   1.000
_cell.length_c   1.000
_cell.angle_alpha   90.00
_cell.angle_beta   90.00
_cell.angle_gamma   90.00
#
_symmetry.space_group_name_H-M   'P 1'
#
loop_
_entity.id
_entity.type
_entity.pdbx_description
1 polymer ?
#
loop_
_entity_poly.entity_id
_entity_poly.type
_entity_poly.pdbx_seq_one_letter_code
_entity_poly.pdbx_strand_id
1 'polypeptide(L)'
;MTAPIPRDIPDLPAIPRPPALLPAPVPASAVMAPSRRPLAAVFRFLTALAAAAGVALELLLGTPARTLSYFSVQSTVLLAVVMLLSASRAWRARRPLPGAVTGAALLYAVITALVYHLLLAHATPPFLMTDATAPPTRWHAQWAALQLLHTVVPLATLLDWLLLTPAARLHLRQATAWLLYPLTYLAFYLTRATLLPRSAPARYLYPFLDADAHGYRSTLANALLLGLAMYGLALLLIALDHTRPTPVRRRV
;
A
#
# COMPACT_ATOMS: atom_id res chain seq x y z
N MET A 1 67.43 25.85 35.29
CA MET A 1 66.54 26.77 36.02
C MET A 1 65.84 27.64 34.99
N THR A 2 64.61 27.30 34.63
CA THR A 2 63.80 28.07 33.66
C THR A 2 62.91 29.05 34.42
N ALA A 3 62.97 30.33 34.05
CA ALA A 3 62.23 31.39 34.72
C ALA A 3 60.70 31.17 34.62
N PRO A 4 59.92 31.45 35.69
CA PRO A 4 58.48 31.28 35.66
C PRO A 4 57.82 32.32 34.76
N ILE A 5 56.83 31.89 33.98
CA ILE A 5 56.06 32.75 33.06
C ILE A 5 55.28 33.81 33.87
N PRO A 6 55.41 35.11 33.56
CA PRO A 6 54.67 36.17 34.24
C PRO A 6 53.17 35.97 34.04
N ARG A 7 52.41 35.86 35.15
CA ARG A 7 50.97 35.54 35.09
C ARG A 7 50.04 36.73 34.99
N ASP A 8 50.53 37.95 35.15
CA ASP A 8 49.65 39.12 35.22
C ASP A 8 50.17 40.20 34.26
N ILE A 9 49.72 40.15 33.00
CA ILE A 9 49.72 41.32 32.13
C ILE A 9 48.42 42.06 32.44
N PRO A 10 48.47 43.21 33.14
CA PRO A 10 47.28 44.03 33.31
C PRO A 10 46.89 44.57 31.93
N ASP A 11 45.59 44.61 31.63
CA ASP A 11 44.97 45.18 30.42
C ASP A 11 44.73 44.26 29.21
N LEU A 12 44.67 42.93 29.38
CA LEU A 12 44.07 42.08 28.33
C LEU A 12 42.54 42.30 28.27
N PRO A 13 41.97 42.75 27.14
CA PRO A 13 40.53 42.87 27.00
C PRO A 13 39.89 41.48 27.13
N ALA A 14 38.78 41.40 27.88
CA ALA A 14 38.08 40.14 28.10
C ALA A 14 37.73 39.50 26.75
N ILE A 15 38.24 38.29 26.49
CA ILE A 15 37.89 37.53 25.29
C ILE A 15 36.37 37.36 25.29
N PRO A 16 35.65 37.84 24.25
CA PRO A 16 34.21 37.66 24.16
C PRO A 16 33.89 36.17 24.29
N ARG A 17 33.03 35.81 25.25
CA ARG A 17 32.61 34.41 25.42
C ARG A 17 32.10 33.89 24.08
N PRO A 18 32.56 32.72 23.59
CA PRO A 18 32.02 32.17 22.37
C PRO A 18 30.50 32.04 22.54
N PRO A 19 29.71 32.50 21.54
CA PRO A 19 28.27 32.44 21.64
C PRO A 19 27.85 30.99 21.91
N ALA A 20 26.94 30.80 22.87
CA ALA A 20 26.39 29.50 23.18
C ALA A 20 25.61 28.98 21.97
N LEU A 21 26.25 28.13 21.17
CA LEU A 21 25.60 27.47 20.04
C LEU A 21 24.57 26.50 20.62
N LEU A 22 23.28 26.84 20.48
CA LEU A 22 22.21 25.92 20.75
C LEU A 22 22.43 24.67 19.88
N PRO A 23 22.38 23.45 20.45
CA PRO A 23 22.51 22.24 19.66
C PRO A 23 21.36 22.20 18.65
N ALA A 24 21.67 22.50 17.40
CA ALA A 24 20.73 22.36 16.30
C ALA A 24 20.42 20.85 16.18
N PRO A 25 19.14 20.42 16.24
CA PRO A 25 18.78 19.02 16.08
C PRO A 25 19.00 18.65 14.61
N VAL A 26 20.23 18.34 14.23
CA VAL A 26 20.56 17.79 12.92
C VAL A 26 20.06 16.34 12.94
N PRO A 27 18.99 16.00 12.20
CA PRO A 27 18.48 14.64 12.22
C PRO A 27 19.57 13.71 11.71
N ALA A 28 19.79 12.56 12.36
CA ALA A 28 20.84 11.60 11.99
C ALA A 28 20.82 11.21 10.48
N SER A 29 19.67 11.32 9.83
CA SER A 29 19.51 11.18 8.38
C SER A 29 20.30 12.17 7.52
N ALA A 30 20.74 13.31 8.07
CA ALA A 30 21.55 14.31 7.37
C ALA A 30 23.04 13.93 7.31
N VAL A 31 23.47 12.99 8.18
CA VAL A 31 24.86 12.51 8.27
C VAL A 31 25.03 11.15 7.58
N MET A 32 23.94 10.44 7.30
CA MET A 32 24.00 9.17 6.55
C MET A 32 24.09 9.40 5.03
N ALA A 33 25.12 8.83 4.40
CA ALA A 33 25.25 8.84 2.95
C ALA A 33 24.05 8.12 2.29
N PRO A 34 23.44 8.70 1.24
CA PRO A 34 22.38 8.03 0.48
C PRO A 34 22.88 6.70 -0.10
N SER A 35 22.30 5.58 0.31
CA SER A 35 22.63 4.26 -0.24
C SER A 35 21.60 3.82 -1.27
N ARG A 36 22.06 3.44 -2.47
CA ARG A 36 21.21 2.86 -3.51
C ARG A 36 20.87 1.41 -3.15
N ARG A 37 19.63 0.99 -3.44
CA ARG A 37 19.17 -0.39 -3.26
C ARG A 37 18.66 -0.94 -4.60
N PRO A 38 19.56 -1.27 -5.55
CA PRO A 38 19.18 -1.60 -6.93
C PRO A 38 18.30 -2.84 -7.02
N LEU A 39 18.58 -3.89 -6.22
CA LEU A 39 17.77 -5.10 -6.20
C LEU A 39 16.34 -4.84 -5.75
N ALA A 40 16.15 -4.10 -4.66
CA ALA A 40 14.82 -3.71 -4.20
C ALA A 40 14.11 -2.79 -5.20
N ALA A 41 14.85 -1.91 -5.88
CA ALA A 41 14.29 -1.07 -6.93
C ALA A 41 13.79 -1.88 -8.13
N VAL A 42 14.57 -2.86 -8.61
CA VAL A 42 14.18 -3.75 -9.71
C VAL A 42 12.96 -4.59 -9.30
N PHE A 43 12.97 -5.18 -8.11
CA PHE A 43 11.82 -5.97 -7.62
C PHE A 43 10.53 -5.15 -7.58
N ARG A 44 10.58 -3.93 -7.02
CA ARG A 44 9.42 -3.03 -6.96
C ARG A 44 8.97 -2.55 -8.34
N PHE A 45 9.92 -2.32 -9.25
CA PHE A 45 9.60 -1.96 -10.63
C PHE A 45 8.89 -3.11 -11.35
N LEU A 46 9.38 -4.34 -11.22
CA LEU A 46 8.74 -5.53 -11.79
C LEU A 46 7.34 -5.76 -11.19
N THR A 47 7.18 -5.54 -9.89
CA THR A 47 5.87 -5.61 -9.22
C THR A 47 4.91 -4.54 -9.77
N ALA A 48 5.39 -3.31 -9.95
CA ALA A 48 4.60 -2.24 -10.57
C ALA A 48 4.21 -2.57 -12.01
N LEU A 49 5.13 -3.16 -12.79
CA LEU A 49 4.87 -3.58 -14.16
C LEU A 49 3.83 -4.70 -14.22
N ALA A 50 3.92 -5.70 -13.34
CA ALA A 50 2.93 -6.78 -13.24
C ALA A 50 1.54 -6.24 -12.85
N ALA A 51 1.47 -5.29 -11.91
CA ALA A 51 0.24 -4.62 -11.52
C ALA A 51 -0.38 -3.83 -12.69
N ALA A 52 0.44 -3.03 -13.40
CA ALA A 52 0.01 -2.29 -14.56
C ALA A 52 -0.44 -3.20 -15.71
N ALA A 53 0.27 -4.30 -15.96
CA ALA A 53 -0.09 -5.27 -16.99
C ALA A 53 -1.43 -5.94 -16.69
N GLY A 54 -1.66 -6.37 -15.44
CA GLY A 54 -2.94 -6.94 -15.05
C GLY A 54 -4.10 -5.95 -15.22
N VAL A 55 -3.92 -4.68 -14.80
CA VAL A 55 -4.94 -3.64 -14.99
C VAL A 55 -5.19 -3.36 -16.48
N ALA A 56 -4.12 -3.28 -17.29
CA ALA A 56 -4.24 -3.08 -18.72
C ALA A 56 -5.01 -4.22 -19.39
N LEU A 57 -4.76 -5.47 -19.00
CA LEU A 57 -5.51 -6.62 -19.50
C LEU A 57 -7.01 -6.52 -19.15
N GLU A 58 -7.37 -6.20 -17.90
CA GLU A 58 -8.79 -6.01 -17.52
C GLU A 58 -9.47 -4.86 -18.29
N LEU A 59 -8.72 -3.79 -18.62
CA LEU A 59 -9.23 -2.66 -19.41
C LEU A 59 -9.35 -2.98 -20.91
N LEU A 60 -8.49 -3.84 -21.44
CA LEU A 60 -8.54 -4.29 -22.83
C LEU A 60 -9.65 -5.32 -23.05
N LEU A 61 -9.93 -6.15 -22.05
CA LEU A 61 -10.89 -7.24 -22.12
C LEU A 61 -12.31 -6.84 -21.69
N GLY A 62 -12.47 -5.74 -20.95
CA GLY A 62 -13.76 -5.26 -20.44
C GLY A 62 -14.03 -3.79 -20.74
N THR A 63 -15.26 -3.35 -20.48
CA THR A 63 -15.62 -1.93 -20.59
C THR A 63 -14.91 -1.09 -19.51
N PRO A 64 -14.19 -0.01 -19.88
CA PRO A 64 -13.38 0.76 -18.92
C PRO A 64 -14.17 1.28 -17.72
N ALA A 65 -15.41 1.76 -17.94
CA ALA A 65 -16.27 2.27 -16.88
C ALA A 65 -16.62 1.20 -15.84
N ARG A 66 -16.86 -0.05 -16.29
CA ARG A 66 -17.15 -1.18 -15.40
C ARG A 66 -15.87 -1.63 -14.69
N THR A 67 -14.79 -1.87 -15.43
CA THR A 67 -13.51 -2.33 -14.89
C THR A 67 -12.96 -1.38 -13.82
N LEU A 68 -12.95 -0.07 -14.09
CA LEU A 68 -12.48 0.94 -13.13
C LEU A 68 -13.40 1.11 -11.91
N SER A 69 -14.64 0.63 -11.98
CA SER A 69 -15.55 0.67 -10.82
C SER A 69 -15.21 -0.38 -9.76
N TYR A 70 -14.37 -1.39 -10.06
CA TYR A 70 -13.98 -2.39 -9.07
C TYR A 70 -12.89 -1.88 -8.13
N PHE A 71 -13.07 -2.10 -6.83
CA PHE A 71 -12.07 -1.80 -5.80
C PHE A 71 -10.71 -2.47 -6.10
N SER A 72 -10.73 -3.72 -6.56
CA SER A 72 -9.51 -4.46 -6.89
C SER A 72 -8.68 -3.75 -7.97
N VAL A 73 -9.32 -3.16 -9.00
CA VAL A 73 -8.61 -2.42 -10.06
C VAL A 73 -8.07 -1.10 -9.51
N GLN A 74 -8.90 -0.32 -8.81
CA GLN A 74 -8.48 0.98 -8.26
C GLN A 74 -7.32 0.82 -7.26
N SER A 75 -7.40 -0.18 -6.37
CA SER A 75 -6.35 -0.50 -5.42
C SER A 75 -5.07 -1.00 -6.09
N THR A 76 -5.18 -1.78 -7.17
CA THR A 76 -4.02 -2.24 -7.96
C THR A 76 -3.35 -1.09 -8.70
N VAL A 77 -4.12 -0.14 -9.25
CA VAL A 77 -3.56 1.09 -9.85
C VAL A 77 -2.80 1.91 -8.82
N LEU A 78 -3.39 2.13 -7.65
CA LEU A 78 -2.72 2.82 -6.54
C LEU A 78 -1.42 2.10 -6.16
N LEU A 79 -1.47 0.78 -6.02
CA LEU A 79 -0.31 -0.04 -5.70
C LEU A 79 0.78 0.07 -6.77
N ALA A 80 0.43 0.01 -8.06
CA ALA A 80 1.38 0.15 -9.16
C ALA A 80 2.13 1.49 -9.07
N VAL A 81 1.41 2.59 -8.79
CA VAL A 81 2.01 3.92 -8.59
C VAL A 81 2.93 3.93 -7.37
N VAL A 82 2.47 3.41 -6.22
CA VAL A 82 3.27 3.35 -4.98
C VAL A 82 4.54 2.52 -5.17
N MET A 83 4.46 1.39 -5.87
CA MET A 83 5.61 0.52 -6.17
C MET A 83 6.58 1.19 -7.15
N LEU A 84 6.07 1.86 -8.20
CA LEU A 84 6.90 2.58 -9.16
C LEU A 84 7.66 3.76 -8.50
N LEU A 85 6.96 4.53 -7.67
CA LEU A 85 7.58 5.62 -6.90
C LEU A 85 8.61 5.08 -5.89
N SER A 86 8.30 3.96 -5.24
CA SER A 86 9.23 3.29 -4.32
C SER A 86 10.48 2.76 -5.03
N ALA A 87 10.32 2.21 -6.24
CA ALA A 87 11.40 1.75 -7.10
C ALA A 87 12.31 2.92 -7.51
N SER A 88 11.73 4.01 -8.02
CA SER A 88 12.46 5.22 -8.42
C SER A 88 13.25 5.83 -7.27
N ARG A 89 12.64 5.91 -6.07
CA ARG A 89 13.32 6.42 -4.87
C ARG A 89 14.46 5.50 -4.42
N ALA A 90 14.27 4.18 -4.45
CA ALA A 90 15.31 3.21 -4.10
C ALA A 90 16.50 3.22 -5.10
N TRP A 91 16.22 3.44 -6.39
CA TRP A 91 17.24 3.56 -7.43
C TRP A 91 18.07 4.85 -7.31
N ARG A 92 17.39 5.97 -7.03
CA ARG A 92 18.01 7.30 -6.91
C ARG A 92 18.55 7.61 -5.51
N ALA A 93 18.56 6.63 -4.60
CA ALA A 93 18.92 6.80 -3.18
C ALA A 93 18.15 7.94 -2.47
N ARG A 94 16.88 8.17 -2.84
CA ARG A 94 16.02 9.16 -2.19
C ARG A 94 15.36 8.55 -0.95
N ARG A 95 14.87 9.43 -0.05
CA ARG A 95 14.09 9.01 1.12
C ARG A 95 12.92 8.12 0.70
N PRO A 96 12.69 6.97 1.36
CA PRO A 96 11.56 6.09 1.09
C PRO A 96 10.21 6.82 1.14
N LEU A 97 9.17 6.23 0.55
CA LEU A 97 7.81 6.73 0.73
C LEU A 97 7.40 6.63 2.22
N PRO A 98 6.46 7.47 2.68
CA PRO A 98 5.92 7.35 4.03
C PRO A 98 5.33 5.95 4.26
N GLY A 99 5.66 5.34 5.40
CA GLY A 99 5.15 4.01 5.78
C GLY A 99 3.62 3.92 5.75
N ALA A 100 2.94 5.02 6.05
CA ALA A 100 1.48 5.12 5.96
C ALA A 100 0.95 4.84 4.54
N VAL A 101 1.66 5.28 3.50
CA VAL A 101 1.24 5.11 2.09
C VAL A 101 1.53 3.70 1.63
N THR A 102 2.73 3.19 1.89
CA THR A 102 3.10 1.81 1.52
C THR A 102 2.30 0.78 2.30
N GLY A 103 1.98 1.06 3.57
CA GLY A 103 1.13 0.22 4.42
C GLY A 103 -0.32 0.20 3.95
N ALA A 104 -0.89 1.34 3.55
CA ALA A 104 -2.22 1.39 2.94
C ALA A 104 -2.30 0.55 1.66
N ALA A 105 -1.32 0.74 0.75
CA ALA A 105 -1.26 -0.01 -0.50
C ALA A 105 -1.13 -1.53 -0.27
N LEU A 106 -0.28 -1.94 0.69
CA LEU A 106 -0.17 -3.34 1.11
C LEU A 106 -1.50 -3.87 1.65
N LEU A 107 -2.14 -3.13 2.56
CA LEU A 107 -3.41 -3.52 3.16
C LEU A 107 -4.47 -3.77 2.07
N TYR A 108 -4.63 -2.83 1.13
CA TYR A 108 -5.62 -2.98 0.07
C TYR A 108 -5.29 -4.14 -0.86
N ALA A 109 -4.01 -4.35 -1.19
CA ALA A 109 -3.58 -5.49 -2.01
C ALA A 109 -3.90 -6.84 -1.34
N VAL A 110 -3.59 -6.97 -0.04
CA VAL A 110 -3.83 -8.19 0.72
C VAL A 110 -5.34 -8.45 0.90
N ILE A 111 -6.13 -7.41 1.17
CA ILE A 111 -7.58 -7.57 1.28
C ILE A 111 -8.19 -8.00 -0.05
N THR A 112 -7.79 -7.35 -1.15
CA THR A 112 -8.22 -7.74 -2.50
C THR A 112 -7.90 -9.20 -2.79
N ALA A 113 -6.69 -9.66 -2.44
CA ALA A 113 -6.29 -11.05 -2.58
C ALA A 113 -7.15 -12.00 -1.73
N LEU A 114 -7.37 -11.68 -0.45
CA LEU A 114 -8.15 -12.49 0.48
C LEU A 114 -9.62 -12.57 0.05
N VAL A 115 -10.24 -11.44 -0.27
CA VAL A 115 -11.63 -11.40 -0.77
C VAL A 115 -11.76 -12.25 -2.02
N TYR A 116 -10.81 -12.15 -2.96
CA TYR A 116 -10.85 -12.98 -4.15
C TYR A 116 -10.75 -14.47 -3.82
N HIS A 117 -9.71 -14.89 -3.11
CA HIS A 117 -9.46 -16.32 -2.87
C HIS A 117 -10.50 -16.97 -1.94
N LEU A 118 -11.02 -16.24 -0.96
CA LEU A 118 -11.95 -16.77 0.03
C LEU A 118 -13.41 -16.66 -0.42
N LEU A 119 -13.78 -15.60 -1.15
CA LEU A 119 -15.19 -15.30 -1.46
C LEU A 119 -15.56 -15.39 -2.94
N LEU A 120 -14.60 -15.20 -3.87
CA LEU A 120 -14.92 -15.01 -5.29
C LEU A 120 -14.36 -16.11 -6.21
N ALA A 121 -13.23 -16.71 -5.87
CA ALA A 121 -12.54 -17.68 -6.72
C ALA A 121 -13.37 -18.93 -7.04
N HIS A 122 -14.28 -19.30 -6.14
CA HIS A 122 -15.18 -20.44 -6.26
C HIS A 122 -16.66 -20.01 -6.31
N ALA A 123 -16.94 -18.73 -6.61
CA ALA A 123 -18.30 -18.24 -6.73
C ALA A 123 -18.98 -18.79 -7.98
N THR A 124 -20.30 -18.99 -7.89
CA THR A 124 -21.17 -19.40 -9.00
C THR A 124 -22.25 -18.33 -9.19
N PRO A 125 -22.32 -17.66 -10.35
CA PRO A 125 -21.44 -17.77 -11.53
C PRO A 125 -20.01 -17.29 -11.26
N PRO A 126 -19.03 -17.68 -12.12
CA PRO A 126 -17.62 -17.34 -11.94
C PRO A 126 -17.42 -15.82 -11.87
N PHE A 127 -16.60 -15.37 -10.92
CA PHE A 127 -16.30 -13.96 -10.77
C PHE A 127 -15.48 -13.42 -11.94
N LEU A 128 -16.05 -12.45 -12.65
CA LEU A 128 -15.46 -11.78 -13.80
C LEU A 128 -15.63 -10.27 -13.64
N MET A 129 -14.56 -9.54 -13.92
CA MET A 129 -14.55 -8.08 -13.86
C MET A 129 -14.86 -7.46 -15.23
N THR A 130 -14.92 -8.30 -16.27
CA THR A 130 -15.22 -7.95 -17.65
C THR A 130 -16.62 -8.40 -18.06
N ASP A 131 -17.01 -8.07 -19.29
CA ASP A 131 -18.33 -8.39 -19.86
C ASP A 131 -18.45 -9.86 -20.30
N ALA A 132 -17.41 -10.66 -20.08
CA ALA A 132 -17.44 -12.11 -20.30
C ALA A 132 -18.45 -12.79 -19.36
N THR A 133 -19.13 -13.81 -19.89
CA THR A 133 -20.18 -14.57 -19.19
C THR A 133 -19.77 -16.03 -18.92
N ALA A 134 -18.65 -16.48 -19.48
CA ALA A 134 -18.12 -17.83 -19.32
C ALA A 134 -16.84 -17.81 -18.46
N PRO A 135 -16.61 -18.85 -17.63
CA PRO A 135 -15.37 -18.96 -16.86
C PRO A 135 -14.17 -18.97 -17.82
N PRO A 136 -13.09 -18.25 -17.49
CA PRO A 136 -11.95 -18.16 -18.38
C PRO A 136 -11.22 -19.50 -18.38
N THR A 137 -10.98 -20.07 -19.56
CA THR A 137 -10.11 -21.25 -19.68
C THR A 137 -8.73 -20.91 -19.14
N ARG A 138 -8.09 -21.86 -18.45
CA ARG A 138 -6.69 -21.72 -18.02
C ARG A 138 -5.83 -21.29 -19.22
N TRP A 139 -4.88 -20.38 -18.98
CA TRP A 139 -3.99 -19.80 -19.99
C TRP A 139 -4.61 -18.73 -20.92
N HIS A 140 -5.89 -18.40 -20.80
CA HIS A 140 -6.44 -17.21 -21.45
C HIS A 140 -6.05 -15.91 -20.73
N ALA A 141 -6.09 -14.80 -21.47
CA ALA A 141 -5.72 -13.47 -20.97
C ALA A 141 -6.53 -13.04 -19.73
N GLN A 142 -7.83 -13.36 -19.66
CA GLN A 142 -8.66 -13.04 -18.49
C GLN A 142 -8.23 -13.82 -17.24
N TRP A 143 -7.86 -15.10 -17.40
CA TRP A 143 -7.35 -15.88 -16.28
C TRP A 143 -6.02 -15.30 -15.79
N ALA A 144 -5.13 -14.93 -16.71
CA ALA A 144 -3.86 -14.28 -16.37
C ALA A 144 -4.08 -12.94 -15.64
N ALA A 145 -5.03 -12.12 -16.09
CA ALA A 145 -5.38 -10.87 -15.43
C ALA A 145 -5.84 -11.07 -13.99
N LEU A 146 -6.76 -12.03 -13.76
CA LEU A 146 -7.23 -12.37 -12.42
C LEU A 146 -6.11 -12.86 -11.50
N GLN A 147 -5.21 -13.74 -11.99
CA GLN A 147 -4.07 -14.23 -11.21
C GLN A 147 -3.03 -13.14 -10.93
N LEU A 148 -2.79 -12.24 -11.88
CA LEU A 148 -1.88 -11.11 -11.66
C LEU A 148 -2.41 -10.19 -10.56
N LEU A 149 -3.68 -9.78 -10.66
CA LEU A 149 -4.31 -8.82 -9.72
C LEU A 149 -4.48 -9.38 -8.32
N HIS A 150 -4.86 -10.65 -8.20
CA HIS A 150 -5.29 -11.21 -6.92
C HIS A 150 -4.27 -12.14 -6.27
N THR A 151 -3.27 -12.62 -7.00
CA THR A 151 -2.29 -13.59 -6.49
C THR A 151 -0.86 -13.04 -6.58
N VAL A 152 -0.36 -12.81 -7.79
CA VAL A 152 1.07 -12.49 -8.03
C VAL A 152 1.45 -11.14 -7.42
N VAL A 153 0.68 -10.09 -7.72
CA VAL A 153 0.99 -8.73 -7.27
C VAL A 153 0.84 -8.56 -5.76
N PRO A 154 -0.25 -9.04 -5.12
CA PRO A 154 -0.36 -9.00 -3.66
C PRO A 154 0.74 -9.78 -2.95
N LEU A 155 1.10 -10.97 -3.45
CA LEU A 155 2.17 -11.78 -2.87
C LEU A 155 3.53 -11.09 -3.01
N ALA A 156 3.85 -10.56 -4.20
CA ALA A 156 5.08 -9.80 -4.40
C ALA A 156 5.16 -8.57 -3.49
N THR A 157 4.06 -7.87 -3.30
CA THR A 157 3.98 -6.71 -2.40
C THR A 157 4.20 -7.11 -0.94
N LEU A 158 3.62 -8.23 -0.50
CA LEU A 158 3.83 -8.77 0.84
C LEU A 158 5.30 -9.17 1.05
N LEU A 159 5.94 -9.76 0.04
CA LEU A 159 7.36 -10.11 0.07
C LEU A 159 8.27 -8.87 0.09
N ASP A 160 7.98 -7.82 -0.70
CA ASP A 160 8.72 -6.55 -0.63
C ASP A 160 8.62 -5.94 0.76
N TRP A 161 7.41 -5.95 1.32
CA TRP A 161 7.20 -5.45 2.66
C TRP A 161 8.03 -6.25 3.66
N LEU A 162 7.89 -7.58 3.70
CA LEU A 162 8.54 -8.43 4.70
C LEU A 162 10.07 -8.46 4.60
N LEU A 163 10.62 -8.49 3.38
CA LEU A 163 12.04 -8.79 3.14
C LEU A 163 12.88 -7.57 2.75
N LEU A 164 12.30 -6.58 2.08
CA LEU A 164 13.05 -5.50 1.42
C LEU A 164 12.80 -4.13 2.07
N THR A 165 11.69 -3.98 2.78
CA THR A 165 11.27 -2.71 3.40
C THR A 165 11.64 -2.68 4.88
N PRO A 166 12.44 -1.70 5.34
CA PRO A 166 12.68 -1.48 6.76
C PRO A 166 11.38 -1.23 7.53
N ALA A 167 11.30 -1.72 8.78
CA ALA A 167 10.19 -1.44 9.69
C ALA A 167 9.91 0.07 9.77
N ALA A 168 8.67 0.46 9.45
CA ALA A 168 8.30 1.86 9.30
C ALA A 168 7.75 2.47 10.60
N ARG A 169 7.58 1.66 11.66
CA ARG A 169 6.94 1.99 12.93
C ARG A 169 5.54 2.57 12.69
N LEU A 170 4.71 1.77 12.03
CA LEU A 170 3.33 2.14 11.73
C LEU A 170 2.55 2.47 13.02
N HIS A 171 1.60 3.39 12.96
CA HIS A 171 0.82 3.81 14.13
C HIS A 171 -0.63 3.35 14.03
N LEU A 172 -1.27 3.04 15.17
CA LEU A 172 -2.69 2.65 15.21
C LEU A 172 -3.64 3.68 14.57
N ARG A 173 -3.29 4.98 14.63
CA ARG A 173 -4.03 6.05 13.95
C ARG A 173 -4.11 5.83 12.43
N GLN A 174 -3.11 5.18 11.85
CA GLN A 174 -3.08 4.87 10.42
C GLN A 174 -4.12 3.80 10.05
N ALA A 175 -4.41 2.82 10.92
CA ALA A 175 -5.44 1.82 10.65
C ALA A 175 -6.81 2.46 10.39
N THR A 176 -7.18 3.46 11.20
CA THR A 176 -8.45 4.18 11.03
C THR A 176 -8.43 5.04 9.76
N ALA A 177 -7.31 5.71 9.46
CA ALA A 177 -7.16 6.49 8.24
C ALA A 177 -7.23 5.61 6.97
N TRP A 178 -6.70 4.39 7.02
CA TRP A 178 -6.75 3.44 5.90
C TRP A 178 -8.15 2.91 5.63
N LEU A 179 -9.04 2.88 6.62
CA LEU A 179 -10.44 2.52 6.39
C LEU A 179 -11.22 3.60 5.64
N LEU A 180 -10.73 4.85 5.60
CA LEU A 180 -11.45 5.93 4.93
C LEU A 180 -11.68 5.61 3.45
N TYR A 181 -10.68 5.05 2.76
CA TYR A 181 -10.82 4.72 1.35
C TYR A 181 -11.83 3.58 1.08
N PRO A 182 -11.75 2.41 1.74
CA PRO A 182 -12.79 1.38 1.67
C PRO A 182 -14.20 1.89 2.01
N LEU A 183 -14.34 2.75 3.00
CA LEU A 183 -15.64 3.34 3.37
C LEU A 183 -16.16 4.27 2.27
N THR A 184 -15.30 5.11 1.69
CA THR A 184 -15.68 5.95 0.54
C THR A 184 -16.04 5.10 -0.68
N TYR A 185 -15.33 4.00 -0.91
CA TYR A 185 -15.65 3.04 -1.96
C TYR A 185 -17.00 2.38 -1.72
N LEU A 186 -17.32 1.98 -0.49
CA LEU A 186 -18.61 1.41 -0.14
C LEU A 186 -19.75 2.40 -0.42
N ALA A 187 -19.58 3.68 -0.05
CA ALA A 187 -20.54 4.73 -0.37
C ALA A 187 -20.72 4.90 -1.89
N PHE A 188 -19.61 4.94 -2.65
CA PHE A 188 -19.65 4.95 -4.11
C PHE A 188 -20.37 3.73 -4.70
N TYR A 189 -20.05 2.52 -4.21
CA TYR A 189 -20.62 1.26 -4.65
C TYR A 189 -22.16 1.23 -4.48
N LEU A 190 -22.64 1.62 -3.30
CA LEU A 190 -24.08 1.67 -3.01
C LEU A 190 -24.78 2.75 -3.83
N THR A 191 -24.18 3.94 -3.94
CA THR A 191 -24.74 5.04 -4.75
C THR A 191 -24.82 4.66 -6.22
N ARG A 192 -23.76 4.05 -6.78
CA ARG A 192 -23.75 3.52 -8.15
C ARG A 192 -24.89 2.54 -8.38
N ALA A 193 -25.12 1.61 -7.46
CA ALA A 193 -26.22 0.65 -7.58
C ALA A 193 -27.60 1.32 -7.59
N THR A 194 -27.78 2.43 -6.84
CA THR A 194 -29.05 3.18 -6.85
C THR A 194 -29.28 3.99 -8.13
N LEU A 195 -28.21 4.48 -8.77
CA LEU A 195 -28.29 5.27 -10.00
C LEU A 195 -28.46 4.41 -11.26
N LEU A 196 -27.98 3.17 -11.23
CA LEU A 196 -28.11 2.25 -12.37
C LEU A 196 -29.52 1.65 -12.45
N PRO A 197 -30.09 1.50 -13.67
CA PRO A 197 -31.32 0.75 -13.88
C PRO A 197 -31.22 -0.68 -13.33
N ARG A 198 -32.34 -1.27 -12.90
CA ARG A 198 -32.38 -2.68 -12.43
C ARG A 198 -31.92 -3.68 -13.50
N SER A 199 -32.11 -3.36 -14.77
CA SER A 199 -31.67 -4.18 -15.91
C SER A 199 -30.19 -3.99 -16.28
N ALA A 200 -29.48 -3.04 -15.64
CA ALA A 200 -28.11 -2.76 -15.98
C ALA A 200 -27.20 -3.94 -15.58
N PRO A 201 -26.35 -4.43 -16.50
CA PRO A 201 -25.40 -5.48 -16.16
C PRO A 201 -24.44 -4.99 -15.07
N ALA A 202 -24.07 -5.88 -14.15
CA ALA A 202 -23.16 -5.57 -13.05
C ALA A 202 -23.58 -4.35 -12.20
N ARG A 203 -24.88 -4.20 -11.95
CA ARG A 203 -25.43 -3.22 -10.99
C ARG A 203 -24.75 -3.35 -9.62
N TYR A 204 -24.65 -4.59 -9.13
CA TYR A 204 -23.80 -4.99 -8.02
C TYR A 204 -22.55 -5.68 -8.54
N LEU A 205 -21.37 -5.14 -8.22
CA LEU A 205 -20.08 -5.68 -8.69
C LEU A 205 -19.62 -6.91 -7.91
N TYR A 206 -20.13 -7.07 -6.69
CA TYR A 206 -19.73 -8.10 -5.75
C TYR A 206 -20.98 -8.86 -5.28
N PRO A 207 -21.04 -10.20 -5.49
CA PRO A 207 -22.22 -10.99 -5.12
C PRO A 207 -22.57 -10.90 -3.63
N PHE A 208 -21.56 -10.88 -2.75
CA PHE A 208 -21.75 -10.80 -1.30
C PHE A 208 -22.28 -9.45 -0.81
N LEU A 209 -22.31 -8.42 -1.67
CA LEU A 209 -22.91 -7.12 -1.40
C LEU A 209 -24.16 -6.84 -2.26
N ASP A 210 -24.70 -7.87 -2.91
CA ASP A 210 -25.92 -7.74 -3.71
C ASP A 210 -27.15 -7.63 -2.80
N ALA A 211 -27.74 -6.43 -2.75
CA ALA A 211 -28.92 -6.15 -1.94
C ALA A 211 -30.23 -6.63 -2.57
N ASP A 212 -30.27 -6.82 -3.89
CA ASP A 212 -31.44 -7.40 -4.55
C ASP A 212 -31.50 -8.91 -4.27
N ALA A 213 -30.33 -9.58 -4.18
CA ALA A 213 -30.25 -11.01 -3.88
C ALA A 213 -30.38 -11.34 -2.37
N HIS A 214 -29.73 -10.57 -1.49
CA HIS A 214 -29.66 -10.90 -0.04
C HIS A 214 -30.55 -10.01 0.84
N GLY A 215 -31.10 -8.93 0.28
CA GLY A 215 -31.78 -7.89 1.05
C GLY A 215 -30.82 -6.96 1.81
N TYR A 216 -31.25 -5.71 2.01
CA TYR A 216 -30.43 -4.65 2.61
C TYR A 216 -29.83 -4.99 3.98
N ARG A 217 -30.57 -5.73 4.82
CA ARG A 217 -30.09 -6.12 6.17
C ARG A 217 -28.87 -7.04 6.09
N SER A 218 -28.91 -8.05 5.23
CA SER A 218 -27.80 -8.99 5.04
C SER A 218 -26.60 -8.30 4.37
N THR A 219 -26.86 -7.49 3.34
CA THR A 219 -25.82 -6.70 2.66
C THR A 219 -25.06 -5.78 3.61
N LEU A 220 -25.77 -5.07 4.49
CA LEU A 220 -25.14 -4.18 5.46
C LEU A 220 -24.34 -4.97 6.52
N ALA A 221 -24.84 -6.11 6.96
CA ALA A 221 -24.11 -7.00 7.87
C ALA A 221 -22.81 -7.53 7.22
N ASN A 222 -22.87 -7.95 5.95
CA ASN A 222 -21.68 -8.38 5.18
C ASN A 222 -20.68 -7.23 5.01
N ALA A 223 -21.16 -6.02 4.70
CA ALA A 223 -20.32 -4.83 4.59
C ALA A 223 -19.62 -4.49 5.92
N LEU A 224 -20.35 -4.59 7.04
CA LEU A 224 -19.80 -4.37 8.38
C LEU A 224 -18.75 -5.43 8.75
N LEU A 225 -19.05 -6.70 8.50
CA LEU A 225 -18.13 -7.81 8.76
C LEU A 225 -16.84 -7.66 7.95
N LEU A 226 -16.96 -7.30 6.67
CA LEU A 226 -15.82 -7.01 5.82
C LEU A 226 -15.03 -5.82 6.36
N GLY A 227 -15.69 -4.71 6.70
CA GLY A 227 -15.02 -3.54 7.29
C GLY A 227 -14.25 -3.86 8.58
N LEU A 228 -14.83 -4.68 9.46
CA LEU A 228 -14.17 -5.13 10.68
C LEU A 228 -12.97 -6.05 10.38
N ALA A 229 -13.09 -6.94 9.41
CA ALA A 229 -11.97 -7.78 8.96
C ALA A 229 -10.83 -6.95 8.35
N MET A 230 -11.15 -5.92 7.56
CA MET A 230 -10.16 -4.98 7.02
C MET A 230 -9.44 -4.22 8.16
N TYR A 231 -10.18 -3.81 9.18
CA TYR A 231 -9.60 -3.17 10.36
C TYR A 231 -8.69 -4.11 11.14
N GLY A 232 -9.15 -5.34 11.42
CA GLY A 232 -8.35 -6.37 12.10
C GLY A 232 -7.05 -6.68 11.35
N LEU A 233 -7.11 -6.77 10.02
CA LEU A 233 -5.92 -6.95 9.19
C LEU A 233 -4.99 -5.73 9.23
N ALA A 234 -5.53 -4.51 9.24
CA ALA A 234 -4.72 -3.30 9.41
C ALA A 234 -3.96 -3.34 10.75
N LEU A 235 -4.63 -3.73 11.84
CA LEU A 235 -3.99 -3.91 13.15
C LEU A 235 -2.93 -5.01 13.12
N LEU A 236 -3.20 -6.13 12.45
CA LEU A 236 -2.24 -7.22 12.28
C LEU A 236 -0.98 -6.75 11.54
N LEU A 237 -1.12 -6.03 10.44
CA LEU A 237 0.01 -5.47 9.69
C LEU A 237 0.81 -4.48 10.54
N ILE A 238 0.14 -3.66 11.34
CA ILE A 238 0.82 -2.75 12.28
C ILE A 238 1.58 -3.53 13.34
N ALA A 239 0.97 -4.56 13.95
CA ALA A 239 1.62 -5.40 14.94
C ALA A 239 2.86 -6.10 14.37
N LEU A 240 2.73 -6.68 13.17
CA LEU A 240 3.84 -7.33 12.46
C LEU A 240 4.94 -6.33 12.06
N ASP A 241 4.62 -5.08 11.74
CA ASP A 241 5.64 -4.04 11.47
C ASP A 241 6.49 -3.73 12.70
N HIS A 242 5.94 -3.88 13.91
CA HIS A 242 6.67 -3.67 15.16
C HIS A 242 7.52 -4.87 15.57
N THR A 243 7.09 -6.09 15.24
CA THR A 243 7.79 -7.32 15.65
C THR A 243 8.85 -7.75 14.64
N ARG A 244 8.71 -7.37 13.36
CA ARG A 244 9.64 -7.82 12.32
C ARG A 244 11.06 -7.26 12.52
N PRO A 245 12.10 -8.10 12.37
CA PRO A 245 13.47 -7.63 12.37
C PRO A 245 13.73 -6.76 11.13
N THR A 246 14.33 -5.59 11.31
CA THR A 246 14.63 -4.68 10.20
C THR A 246 15.73 -5.27 9.31
N PRO A 247 15.47 -5.56 8.03
CA PRO A 247 16.52 -5.95 7.09
C PRO A 247 17.45 -4.75 6.91
N VAL A 248 18.68 -4.90 7.42
CA VAL A 248 19.76 -3.90 7.42
C VAL A 248 19.59 -2.78 8.47
N ARG A 249 19.94 -3.10 9.72
CA ARG A 249 20.71 -2.18 10.55
C ARG A 249 22.16 -2.69 10.52
N ARG A 250 22.92 -2.38 9.46
CA ARG A 250 24.38 -2.42 9.59
C ARG A 250 24.70 -1.36 10.64
N ARG A 251 24.91 -1.79 11.89
CA ARG A 251 25.66 -1.02 12.87
C ARG A 251 27.02 -0.81 12.22
N VAL A 252 27.29 0.42 11.82
CA VAL A 252 28.67 0.91 11.83
C VAL A 252 28.95 1.27 13.28
#